data_AF-A0AAZ3SGH3-F1
#
_entry.id   AF-A0AAZ3SGH3-F1
#
_cell.length_a   1.000
_cell.length_b   1.000
_cell.length_c   1.000
_cell.angle_alpha   90.00
_cell.angle_beta   90.00
_cell.angle_gamma   90.00
#
_symmetry.space_group_name_H-M   'P 1'
#
loop_
_entity.id
_entity.type
_entity.pdbx_description
1 polymer ?
#
loop_
_entity_poly.entity_id
_entity_poly.type
_entity_poly.pdbx_seq_one_letter_code
_entity_poly.pdbx_strand_id
1 'polypeptide(L)'
;RYCVVLDNFNPLHSFRYRFGYQQLRVTCHTHGTVLDALRTSTEFKNTTKTRQGMEIVIQREKEPRAAVSTHFPCHLIDNDELLTVSFIRVLNGGSSDTQGLYKQSNTPKIQPDKLMTFCVETEGGQNIKTKAMKNPELRNKVKYVCVYGYKGERVKQALRRDGRFDKTVLKTGFVLSEPETSVDTEMSQLVDGLDGKSYQGRKGEMLIVKVKRIDGSSLVVKQKRQKIPNSKEILKEFGKKTQSFQEVKKVKRLIELSASVCQVRIEGNAQGTGFLLFEKLILTNAHVVHQIYEPITNKLQQSVTVTFDFEDLDERTQQIPVQSEVVAYGKVDSGCVDFALLELSSDPDITLPSSLLDSFSFPSLEGGICIIGHRGREKHVRENEEFLYVINNRYFEEKWDIGTHLPRDTEKITYDTCFFHGASGSPVFNEYCQLIAMHTAGYSYQGKRGKTQSVIEYAIPLSGILEEIIIQVVQAVEMFSV
;
A
#
# COMPACT_ATOMS: atom_id res chain seq x y z
N ARG A 1 58.95 -4.40 5.36
CA ARG A 1 58.29 -5.20 4.31
C ARG A 1 57.09 -5.88 4.94
N TYR A 2 55.91 -5.28 4.85
CA TYR A 2 54.65 -5.96 5.16
C TYR A 2 53.79 -5.81 3.91
N CYS A 3 53.72 -6.90 3.15
CA CYS A 3 52.78 -7.06 2.04
C CYS A 3 51.38 -7.11 2.63
N VAL A 4 50.57 -6.10 2.35
CA VAL A 4 49.11 -6.24 2.44
C VAL A 4 48.70 -7.00 1.18
N VAL A 5 48.32 -8.26 1.37
CA VAL A 5 47.67 -9.07 0.35
C VAL A 5 46.30 -8.42 0.08
N LEU A 6 46.16 -7.82 -1.09
CA LEU A 6 44.89 -7.33 -1.63
C LEU A 6 44.11 -8.54 -2.16
N ASP A 7 43.43 -9.27 -1.27
CA ASP A 7 42.46 -10.29 -1.69
C ASP A 7 41.07 -9.67 -1.78
N ASN A 8 40.67 -9.32 -3.01
CA ASN A 8 39.58 -9.98 -3.74
C ASN A 8 39.19 -9.19 -4.99
N PHE A 9 39.80 -9.56 -6.12
CA PHE A 9 39.31 -9.26 -7.47
C PHE A 9 37.96 -9.95 -7.67
N ASN A 10 36.87 -9.19 -7.56
CA ASN A 10 35.58 -9.61 -8.06
C ASN A 10 35.63 -9.56 -9.60
N PRO A 11 35.23 -10.60 -10.35
CA PRO A 11 35.32 -10.59 -11.80
C PRO A 11 34.49 -9.41 -12.35
N LEU A 12 35.15 -8.50 -13.07
CA LEU A 12 34.52 -7.36 -13.71
C LEU A 12 33.46 -7.87 -14.69
N HIS A 13 32.19 -7.78 -14.31
CA HIS A 13 31.06 -8.05 -15.21
C HIS A 13 31.21 -7.16 -16.46
N SER A 14 30.95 -7.71 -17.65
CA SER A 14 31.05 -6.98 -18.89
C SER A 14 29.93 -7.39 -19.84
N PHE A 15 29.54 -6.49 -20.73
CA PHE A 15 28.62 -6.82 -21.82
C PHE A 15 29.10 -6.18 -23.12
N ARG A 16 28.59 -6.67 -24.24
CA ARG A 16 28.83 -6.09 -25.56
C ARG A 16 27.63 -5.27 -25.98
N TYR A 17 27.88 -4.19 -26.69
CA TYR A 17 26.81 -3.46 -27.34
C TYR A 17 27.16 -3.24 -28.81
N ARG A 18 26.13 -3.23 -29.66
CA ARG A 18 26.25 -2.84 -31.06
C ARG A 18 25.47 -1.59 -31.37
N PHE A 19 26.05 -0.77 -32.23
CA PHE A 19 25.40 0.39 -32.84
C PHE A 19 25.77 0.41 -34.33
N GLY A 20 24.77 0.24 -35.20
CA GLY A 20 25.04 -0.01 -36.62
C GLY A 20 25.82 -1.30 -36.83
N TYR A 21 26.95 -1.22 -37.55
CA TYR A 21 27.83 -2.36 -37.83
C TYR A 21 28.93 -2.59 -36.78
N GLN A 22 29.11 -1.66 -35.83
CA GLN A 22 30.18 -1.73 -34.85
C GLN A 22 29.69 -2.44 -33.58
N GLN A 23 30.50 -3.36 -33.05
CA GLN A 23 30.28 -4.04 -31.79
C GLN A 23 31.45 -3.75 -30.85
N LEU A 24 31.15 -3.25 -29.67
CA LEU A 24 32.11 -2.81 -28.66
C LEU A 24 31.81 -3.49 -27.33
N ARG A 25 32.81 -3.60 -26.47
CA ARG A 25 32.67 -4.18 -25.13
C ARG A 25 32.81 -3.07 -24.08
N VAL A 26 31.97 -3.12 -23.05
CA VAL A 26 32.07 -2.24 -21.88
C VAL A 26 32.13 -3.07 -20.61
N THR A 27 32.91 -2.59 -19.64
CA THR A 27 33.00 -3.18 -18.30
C THR A 27 32.02 -2.47 -17.38
N CYS A 28 31.41 -3.25 -16.49
CA CYS A 28 30.38 -2.80 -15.57
C CYS A 28 30.92 -2.76 -14.14
N HIS A 29 30.49 -1.77 -13.40
CA HIS A 29 30.69 -1.71 -11.96
C HIS A 29 29.49 -2.34 -11.27
N THR A 30 29.69 -3.12 -10.20
CA THR A 30 28.64 -3.92 -9.55
C THR A 30 27.38 -3.14 -9.12
N HIS A 31 27.48 -1.82 -8.98
CA HIS A 31 26.38 -0.92 -8.60
C HIS A 31 25.96 0.07 -9.71
N GLY A 32 26.46 -0.09 -10.94
CA GLY A 32 26.18 0.81 -12.07
C GLY A 32 24.95 0.41 -12.88
N THR A 33 24.43 1.36 -13.67
CA THR A 33 23.39 1.10 -14.66
C THR A 33 23.99 0.73 -16.03
N VAL A 34 23.18 0.15 -16.92
CA VAL A 34 23.58 -0.09 -18.32
C VAL A 34 24.00 1.21 -19.00
N LEU A 35 23.32 2.34 -18.73
CA LEU A 35 23.72 3.63 -19.29
C LEU A 35 25.06 4.12 -18.74
N ASP A 36 25.35 3.91 -17.45
CA ASP A 36 26.65 4.28 -16.87
C ASP A 36 27.79 3.51 -17.56
N ALA A 37 27.60 2.21 -17.79
CA ALA A 37 28.56 1.38 -18.52
C ALA A 37 28.72 1.85 -19.98
N LEU A 38 27.63 2.13 -20.71
CA LEU A 38 27.69 2.64 -22.08
C LEU A 38 28.40 3.99 -22.17
N ARG A 39 28.22 4.87 -21.18
CA ARG A 39 28.90 6.18 -21.11
C ARG A 39 30.41 6.05 -20.93
N THR A 40 30.96 4.90 -20.54
CA THR A 40 32.41 4.69 -20.54
C THR A 40 32.99 4.66 -21.96
N SER A 41 32.20 4.22 -22.94
CA SER A 41 32.61 4.14 -24.35
C SER A 41 32.66 5.51 -25.03
N THR A 42 33.78 5.78 -25.69
CA THR A 42 34.02 6.98 -26.51
C THR A 42 33.08 7.05 -27.71
N GLU A 43 32.82 5.92 -28.35
CA GLU A 43 31.99 5.78 -29.54
C GLU A 43 30.52 6.02 -29.20
N PHE A 44 30.06 5.52 -28.05
CA PHE A 44 28.73 5.80 -27.55
C PHE A 44 28.56 7.30 -27.25
N LYS A 45 29.53 7.90 -26.54
CA LYS A 45 29.54 9.35 -26.28
C LYS A 45 29.45 10.18 -27.57
N ASN A 46 30.26 9.86 -28.57
CA ASN A 46 30.23 10.58 -29.86
C ASN A 46 28.90 10.41 -30.59
N THR A 47 28.35 9.20 -30.59
CA THR A 47 27.05 8.90 -31.20
C THR A 47 25.92 9.71 -30.53
N THR A 48 25.87 9.74 -29.19
CA THR A 48 24.83 10.49 -28.45
C THR A 48 24.87 12.00 -28.72
N LYS A 49 26.05 12.60 -28.98
CA LYS A 49 26.16 14.01 -29.37
C LYS A 49 25.47 14.30 -30.71
N THR A 50 25.57 13.39 -31.67
CA THR A 50 24.94 13.55 -33.00
C THR A 50 23.44 13.27 -33.02
N ARG A 51 22.91 12.66 -31.96
CA ARG A 51 21.50 12.22 -31.82
C ARG A 51 20.81 12.91 -30.65
N GLN A 52 21.21 14.15 -30.32
CA GLN A 52 20.58 14.93 -29.25
C GLN A 52 19.07 15.09 -29.48
N GLY A 53 18.30 15.02 -28.39
CA GLY A 53 16.84 15.09 -28.43
C GLY A 53 16.13 13.81 -28.86
N MET A 54 16.85 12.71 -29.11
CA MET A 54 16.28 11.39 -29.35
C MET A 54 16.29 10.52 -28.08
N GLU A 55 15.33 9.60 -27.97
CA GLU A 55 15.25 8.62 -26.90
C GLU A 55 16.10 7.39 -27.23
N ILE A 56 16.83 6.87 -26.25
CA ILE A 56 17.72 5.71 -26.39
C ILE A 56 16.92 4.43 -26.14
N VAL A 57 17.00 3.49 -27.08
CA VAL A 57 16.46 2.13 -26.94
C VAL A 57 17.62 1.16 -26.82
N ILE A 58 17.65 0.43 -25.70
CA ILE A 58 18.65 -0.60 -25.42
C ILE A 58 17.93 -1.95 -25.45
N GLN A 59 18.13 -2.71 -26.51
CA GLN A 59 17.47 -4.00 -26.73
C GLN A 59 18.42 -5.16 -26.43
N ARG A 60 18.00 -6.14 -25.64
CA ARG A 60 18.77 -7.38 -25.46
C ARG A 60 18.71 -8.22 -26.74
N GLU A 61 19.80 -8.87 -27.12
CA GLU A 61 19.75 -9.89 -28.18
C GLU A 61 19.37 -11.28 -27.64
N LYS A 62 19.41 -11.46 -26.32
CA LYS A 62 18.88 -12.64 -25.65
C LYS A 62 17.35 -12.69 -25.75
N GLU A 63 16.79 -13.84 -26.12
CA GLU A 63 15.33 -14.06 -26.15
C GLU A 63 14.70 -13.77 -24.77
N PRO A 64 13.56 -13.05 -24.70
CA PRO A 64 12.64 -12.69 -25.79
C PRO A 64 12.99 -11.37 -26.53
N ARG A 65 14.26 -10.95 -26.52
CA ARG A 65 14.79 -9.72 -27.14
C ARG A 65 14.14 -8.45 -26.60
N ALA A 66 13.88 -8.45 -25.30
CA ALA A 66 13.23 -7.36 -24.61
C ALA A 66 14.16 -6.14 -24.46
N ALA A 67 13.60 -4.94 -24.60
CA ALA A 67 14.34 -3.72 -24.33
C ALA A 67 14.42 -3.42 -22.83
N VAL A 68 15.56 -2.96 -22.34
CA VAL A 68 15.78 -2.54 -20.95
C VAL A 68 15.79 -1.01 -20.84
N SER A 69 15.46 -0.50 -19.65
CA SER A 69 15.55 0.93 -19.37
C SER A 69 17.01 1.38 -19.30
N THR A 70 17.28 2.69 -19.45
CA THR A 70 18.65 3.22 -19.34
C THR A 70 19.23 3.04 -17.94
N HIS A 71 18.38 3.07 -16.93
CA HIS A 71 18.72 2.87 -15.52
C HIS A 71 18.66 1.39 -15.09
N PHE A 72 18.58 0.46 -16.04
CA PHE A 72 18.56 -0.96 -15.73
C PHE A 72 19.87 -1.39 -15.05
N PRO A 73 19.82 -2.16 -13.95
CA PRO A 73 21.03 -2.61 -13.27
C PRO A 73 21.91 -3.48 -14.17
N CYS A 74 23.20 -3.15 -14.28
CA CYS A 74 24.10 -3.86 -15.19
C CYS A 74 24.26 -5.34 -14.83
N HIS A 75 24.22 -5.69 -13.54
CA HIS A 75 24.39 -7.07 -13.06
C HIS A 75 23.21 -8.00 -13.40
N LEU A 76 22.09 -7.46 -13.91
CA LEU A 76 20.96 -8.24 -14.44
C LEU A 76 21.12 -8.58 -15.94
N ILE A 77 22.15 -8.04 -16.59
CA ILE A 77 22.59 -8.42 -17.93
C ILE A 77 23.56 -9.58 -17.78
N ASP A 78 23.47 -10.60 -18.64
CA ASP A 78 24.39 -11.73 -18.55
C ASP A 78 25.81 -11.28 -18.95
N ASN A 79 26.82 -11.95 -18.40
CA ASN A 79 28.20 -11.64 -18.77
C ASN A 79 28.42 -11.93 -20.27
N ASP A 80 29.05 -10.99 -20.97
CA ASP A 80 29.28 -10.98 -22.43
C ASP A 80 28.01 -10.99 -23.32
N GLU A 81 26.84 -10.69 -22.73
CA GLU A 81 25.59 -10.53 -23.48
C GLU A 81 25.69 -9.39 -24.50
N LEU A 82 25.06 -9.56 -25.67
CA LEU A 82 25.00 -8.53 -26.71
C LEU A 82 23.73 -7.68 -26.57
N LEU A 83 23.90 -6.37 -26.51
CA LEU A 83 22.84 -5.37 -26.52
C LEU A 83 22.84 -4.58 -27.82
N THR A 84 21.68 -4.38 -28.44
CA THR A 84 21.51 -3.46 -29.57
C THR A 84 21.08 -2.09 -29.06
N VAL A 85 21.91 -1.07 -29.30
CA VAL A 85 21.60 0.31 -28.99
C VAL A 85 21.06 1.00 -30.24
N SER A 86 19.97 1.74 -30.10
CA SER A 86 19.40 2.54 -31.18
C SER A 86 18.67 3.77 -30.64
N PHE A 87 18.26 4.67 -31.54
CA PHE A 87 17.58 5.91 -31.17
C PHE A 87 16.20 5.98 -31.84
N ILE A 88 15.22 6.55 -31.14
CA ILE A 88 13.87 6.82 -31.62
C ILE A 88 13.49 8.29 -31.35
N ARG A 89 12.57 8.85 -32.13
CA ARG A 89 12.12 10.23 -31.96
C ARG A 89 11.25 10.36 -30.71
N VAL A 90 11.38 11.50 -30.02
CA VAL A 90 10.50 11.89 -28.92
C VAL A 90 9.30 12.61 -29.51
N LEU A 91 8.09 12.07 -29.33
CA LEU A 91 6.85 12.70 -29.78
C LEU A 91 6.21 13.46 -28.62
N ASN A 92 5.89 14.73 -28.88
CA ASN A 92 5.42 15.76 -27.93
C ASN A 92 6.51 16.22 -26.95
N GLY A 93 6.65 17.54 -26.78
CA GLY A 93 7.69 18.24 -26.01
C GLY A 93 7.73 17.97 -24.50
N GLY A 94 7.37 16.77 -24.06
CA GLY A 94 7.85 16.24 -22.81
C GLY A 94 9.36 16.08 -22.93
N SER A 95 10.09 16.93 -22.19
CA SER A 95 11.43 16.62 -21.72
C SER A 95 11.55 15.12 -21.53
N SER A 96 12.56 14.51 -22.14
CA SER A 96 12.96 13.17 -21.74
C SER A 96 13.34 13.28 -20.27
N ASP A 97 12.42 12.97 -19.36
CA ASP A 97 12.69 12.91 -17.91
C ASP A 97 13.79 11.88 -17.57
N THR A 98 14.35 11.19 -18.57
CA THR A 98 15.65 10.52 -18.49
C THR A 98 16.80 11.47 -18.13
N GLN A 99 16.67 12.79 -18.28
CA GLN A 99 17.61 13.77 -17.71
C GLN A 99 17.20 14.31 -16.33
N GLY A 100 15.94 14.10 -15.89
CA GLY A 100 15.35 14.74 -14.71
C GLY A 100 15.31 13.92 -13.42
N LEU A 101 15.75 12.65 -13.42
CA LEU A 101 15.78 11.82 -12.20
C LEU A 101 17.20 11.54 -11.66
N TYR A 102 18.22 12.24 -12.14
CA TYR A 102 19.52 12.32 -11.44
C TYR A 102 19.42 13.32 -10.27
N LYS A 103 18.59 13.01 -9.28
CA LYS A 103 18.93 13.35 -7.90
C LYS A 103 19.45 12.06 -7.29
N GLN A 104 20.74 12.07 -6.95
CA GLN A 104 21.37 11.05 -6.11
C GLN A 104 20.54 10.92 -4.83
N SER A 105 19.57 10.01 -4.81
CA SER A 105 19.22 9.34 -3.56
C SER A 105 20.29 8.28 -3.37
N ASN A 106 20.89 8.25 -2.18
CA ASN A 106 21.77 7.17 -1.75
C ASN A 106 21.08 5.84 -2.08
N THR A 107 21.48 5.17 -3.16
CA THR A 107 20.99 3.83 -3.45
C THR A 107 21.56 2.93 -2.36
N PRO A 108 20.71 2.31 -1.52
CA PRO A 108 21.18 1.33 -0.55
C PRO A 108 22.01 0.27 -1.28
N LYS A 109 23.02 -0.30 -0.63
CA LYS A 109 23.77 -1.45 -1.18
C LYS A 109 22.81 -2.63 -1.39
N ILE A 110 22.14 -2.66 -2.54
CA ILE A 110 21.15 -3.68 -2.87
C ILE A 110 21.88 -4.90 -3.39
N GLN A 111 21.62 -6.05 -2.77
CA GLN A 111 22.16 -7.33 -3.18
C GLN A 111 21.39 -7.86 -4.42
N PRO A 112 22.08 -8.44 -5.43
CA PRO A 112 21.46 -8.90 -6.70
C PRO A 112 20.37 -9.96 -6.55
N ASP A 113 20.39 -10.72 -5.46
CA ASP A 113 19.41 -11.76 -5.08
C ASP A 113 18.04 -11.20 -4.68
N LYS A 114 17.93 -9.87 -4.52
CA LYS A 114 16.67 -9.18 -4.22
C LYS A 114 16.03 -8.51 -5.43
N LEU A 115 16.55 -8.74 -6.64
CA LEU A 115 16.02 -8.16 -7.87
C LEU A 115 15.30 -9.21 -8.72
N MET A 116 14.06 -8.88 -9.07
CA MET A 116 13.14 -9.68 -9.86
C MET A 116 13.01 -9.06 -11.26
N THR A 117 12.83 -9.88 -12.30
CA THR A 117 12.68 -9.37 -13.68
C THR A 117 11.57 -10.06 -14.44
N PHE A 118 10.78 -9.26 -15.18
CA PHE A 118 9.71 -9.76 -16.04
C PHE A 118 9.61 -8.95 -17.33
N CYS A 119 9.06 -9.55 -18.37
CA CYS A 119 8.86 -8.94 -19.68
C CYS A 119 7.42 -8.50 -19.87
N VAL A 120 7.21 -7.28 -20.36
CA VAL A 120 5.89 -6.76 -20.70
C VAL A 120 5.81 -6.53 -22.21
N GLU A 121 4.73 -6.98 -22.84
CA GLU A 121 4.42 -6.64 -24.23
C GLU A 121 4.25 -5.13 -24.41
N THR A 122 4.86 -4.59 -25.46
CA THR A 122 4.73 -3.15 -25.78
C THR A 122 3.35 -2.80 -26.31
N GLU A 123 2.64 -3.76 -26.88
CA GLU A 123 1.24 -3.62 -27.25
C GLU A 123 0.32 -3.99 -26.09
N GLY A 124 -0.64 -3.12 -25.79
CA GLY A 124 -1.69 -3.43 -24.82
C GLY A 124 -2.67 -4.49 -25.33
N GLY A 125 -3.47 -5.02 -24.40
CA GLY A 125 -4.62 -5.88 -24.66
C GLY A 125 -5.74 -5.17 -25.40
N GLN A 126 -6.89 -5.84 -25.49
CA GLN A 126 -8.09 -5.28 -26.11
C GLN A 126 -8.41 -3.90 -25.52
N ASN A 127 -8.82 -2.95 -26.36
CA ASN A 127 -9.16 -1.56 -26.03
C ASN A 127 -7.98 -0.62 -25.63
N ILE A 128 -6.76 -1.14 -25.45
CA ILE A 128 -5.57 -0.31 -25.12
C ILE A 128 -4.30 -0.66 -25.91
N LYS A 129 -4.43 -1.30 -27.08
CA LYS A 129 -3.30 -1.70 -27.93
C LYS A 129 -2.21 -0.63 -28.09
N THR A 130 -2.62 0.62 -28.29
CA THR A 130 -1.69 1.74 -28.53
C THR A 130 -1.32 2.53 -27.27
N LYS A 131 -1.89 2.23 -26.10
CA LYS A 131 -1.78 3.04 -24.88
C LYS A 131 -0.91 2.43 -23.79
N ALA A 132 -0.25 1.29 -24.02
CA ALA A 132 0.64 0.68 -23.02
C ALA A 132 1.95 1.47 -22.85
N MET A 133 2.54 1.93 -23.95
CA MET A 133 3.82 2.65 -23.98
C MET A 133 3.60 4.14 -24.23
N LYS A 134 4.36 4.99 -23.52
CA LYS A 134 4.35 6.46 -23.70
C LYS A 134 4.83 6.87 -25.09
N ASN A 135 5.85 6.19 -25.63
CA ASN A 135 6.40 6.44 -26.96
C ASN A 135 5.89 5.40 -27.97
N PRO A 136 5.07 5.78 -28.98
CA PRO A 136 4.61 4.89 -30.03
C PRO A 136 5.73 4.29 -30.88
N GLU A 137 6.84 5.00 -31.11
CA GLU A 137 7.98 4.48 -31.87
C GLU A 137 8.67 3.32 -31.14
N LEU A 138 8.72 3.37 -29.80
CA LEU A 138 9.25 2.25 -29.00
C LEU A 138 8.41 0.99 -29.21
N ARG A 139 7.08 1.12 -29.14
CA ARG A 139 6.15 0.00 -29.34
C ARG A 139 6.31 -0.65 -30.70
N ASN A 140 6.47 0.14 -31.76
CA ASN A 140 6.64 -0.38 -33.11
C ASN A 140 8.02 -1.02 -33.32
N LYS A 141 9.02 -0.65 -32.53
CA LYS A 141 10.41 -1.09 -32.68
C LYS A 141 10.72 -2.39 -31.94
N VAL A 142 10.18 -2.56 -30.74
CA VAL A 142 10.43 -3.74 -29.89
C VAL A 142 9.13 -4.36 -29.43
N LYS A 143 9.07 -5.70 -29.44
CA LYS A 143 7.87 -6.45 -29.02
C LYS A 143 7.68 -6.47 -27.51
N TYR A 144 8.78 -6.51 -26.76
CA TYR A 144 8.78 -6.61 -25.30
C TYR A 144 9.73 -5.59 -24.67
N VAL A 145 9.41 -5.17 -23.46
CA VAL A 145 10.31 -4.46 -22.55
C VAL A 145 10.55 -5.31 -21.31
N CYS A 146 11.78 -5.31 -20.82
CA CYS A 146 12.18 -5.97 -19.58
C CYS A 146 12.16 -4.93 -18.46
N VAL A 147 11.39 -5.24 -17.41
CA VAL A 147 11.22 -4.41 -16.21
C VAL A 147 11.90 -5.14 -15.06
N TYR A 148 12.58 -4.39 -14.21
CA TYR A 148 13.12 -4.90 -12.95
C TYR A 148 12.31 -4.35 -11.78
N GLY A 149 12.10 -5.21 -10.77
CA GLY A 149 11.46 -4.89 -9.50
C GLY A 149 12.34 -5.34 -8.34
N TYR A 150 12.24 -4.68 -7.19
CA TYR A 150 12.79 -5.21 -5.94
C TYR A 150 11.82 -6.25 -5.37
N LYS A 151 12.36 -7.28 -4.72
CA LYS A 151 11.54 -8.22 -3.95
C LYS A 151 10.67 -7.46 -2.95
N GLY A 152 9.38 -7.76 -2.90
CA GLY A 152 8.38 -7.03 -2.12
C GLY A 152 7.89 -5.71 -2.75
N GLU A 153 8.40 -5.32 -3.92
CA GLU A 153 7.91 -4.14 -4.66
C GLU A 153 6.60 -4.45 -5.39
N ARG A 154 5.71 -3.46 -5.49
CA ARG A 154 4.48 -3.59 -6.29
C ARG A 154 4.76 -3.44 -7.78
N VAL A 155 3.98 -4.12 -8.60
CA VAL A 155 4.02 -4.01 -10.07
C VAL A 155 3.91 -2.56 -10.52
N LYS A 156 2.96 -1.79 -9.98
CA LYS A 156 2.77 -0.35 -10.30
C LYS A 156 4.05 0.46 -10.10
N GLN A 157 4.78 0.21 -9.02
CA GLN A 157 6.01 0.95 -8.68
C GLN A 157 7.14 0.60 -9.65
N ALA A 158 7.32 -0.69 -9.96
CA ALA A 158 8.30 -1.15 -10.93
C ALA A 158 8.06 -0.55 -12.33
N LEU A 159 6.81 -0.58 -12.81
CA LEU A 159 6.42 0.02 -14.11
C LEU A 159 6.59 1.55 -14.12
N ARG A 160 6.28 2.22 -13.00
CA ARG A 160 6.45 3.68 -12.87
C ARG A 160 7.93 4.08 -12.87
N ARG A 161 8.78 3.34 -12.15
CA ARG A 161 10.23 3.54 -12.15
C ARG A 161 10.84 3.33 -13.53
N ASP A 162 10.37 2.31 -14.24
CA ASP A 162 10.82 2.00 -15.60
C ASP A 162 10.61 3.18 -16.57
N GLY A 163 9.51 3.94 -16.39
CA GLY A 163 9.28 5.22 -17.03
C GLY A 163 8.86 5.18 -18.50
N ARG A 164 8.86 4.00 -19.15
CA ARG A 164 8.46 3.81 -20.54
C ARG A 164 6.94 3.61 -20.73
N PHE A 165 6.23 3.25 -19.66
CA PHE A 165 4.78 3.00 -19.67
C PHE A 165 3.97 4.31 -19.67
N ASP A 166 2.81 4.30 -20.34
CA ASP A 166 1.89 5.44 -20.31
C ASP A 166 1.26 5.59 -18.90
N LYS A 167 1.14 6.83 -18.41
CA LYS A 167 0.55 7.08 -17.08
C LYS A 167 -0.87 6.56 -16.95
N THR A 168 -1.60 6.41 -18.06
CA THR A 168 -2.96 5.86 -18.10
C THR A 168 -3.01 4.42 -17.62
N VAL A 169 -2.02 3.59 -17.96
CA VAL A 169 -2.01 2.18 -17.56
C VAL A 169 -1.61 1.95 -16.11
N LEU A 170 -1.13 2.99 -15.42
CA LEU A 170 -0.81 2.97 -14.00
C LEU A 170 -2.01 3.39 -13.12
N LYS A 171 -3.17 3.65 -13.73
CA LYS A 171 -4.44 3.96 -13.04
C LYS A 171 -5.21 2.68 -12.67
N THR A 172 -6.26 2.83 -11.89
CA THR A 172 -7.18 1.74 -11.55
C THR A 172 -7.86 1.16 -12.79
N GLY A 173 -8.12 -0.16 -12.80
CA GLY A 173 -8.77 -0.86 -13.91
C GLY A 173 -7.81 -1.42 -14.97
N PHE A 174 -6.52 -1.51 -14.67
CA PHE A 174 -5.50 -2.13 -15.51
C PHE A 174 -4.82 -3.28 -14.77
N VAL A 175 -4.46 -4.34 -15.49
CA VAL A 175 -3.78 -5.53 -14.98
C VAL A 175 -2.71 -6.01 -15.95
N LEU A 176 -1.75 -6.80 -15.46
CA LEU A 176 -0.82 -7.57 -16.27
C LEU A 176 -1.38 -8.98 -16.44
N SER A 177 -1.67 -9.37 -17.67
CA SER A 177 -2.26 -10.66 -18.00
C SER A 177 -1.19 -11.55 -18.61
N GLU A 178 -1.02 -12.75 -18.08
CA GLU A 178 -0.18 -13.78 -18.67
C GLU A 178 -0.88 -14.39 -19.91
N PRO A 179 -0.25 -14.37 -21.11
CA PRO A 179 -0.90 -14.86 -22.32
C PRO A 179 -1.27 -16.35 -22.27
N GLU A 180 -0.47 -17.17 -21.58
CA GLU A 180 -0.64 -18.63 -21.57
C GLU A 180 -1.68 -19.10 -20.55
N THR A 181 -1.68 -18.49 -19.37
CA THR A 181 -2.53 -18.90 -18.24
C THR A 181 -3.78 -18.04 -18.10
N SER A 182 -3.82 -16.88 -18.76
CA SER A 182 -4.83 -15.83 -18.57
C SER A 182 -4.98 -15.40 -17.10
N VAL A 183 -3.93 -15.61 -16.29
CA VAL A 183 -3.88 -15.11 -14.91
C VAL A 183 -3.63 -13.60 -14.98
N ASP A 184 -4.53 -12.85 -14.35
CA ASP A 184 -4.45 -11.40 -14.26
C ASP A 184 -3.76 -11.03 -12.94
N THR A 185 -2.58 -10.43 -13.06
CA THR A 185 -1.81 -9.82 -11.97
C THR A 185 -2.19 -8.35 -11.88
N GLU A 186 -2.78 -7.95 -10.76
CA GLU A 186 -3.14 -6.56 -10.55
C GLU A 186 -1.90 -5.67 -10.35
N MET A 187 -2.00 -4.38 -10.71
CA MET A 187 -0.93 -3.41 -10.47
C MET A 187 -0.58 -3.25 -8.99
N SER A 188 -1.51 -3.65 -8.11
CA SER A 188 -1.38 -3.75 -6.67
C SER A 188 -0.46 -4.89 -6.21
N GLN A 189 -0.36 -5.99 -6.97
CA GLN A 189 0.35 -7.19 -6.55
C GLN A 189 1.86 -7.00 -6.58
N LEU A 190 2.56 -7.89 -5.86
CA LEU A 190 4.01 -7.87 -5.74
C LEU A 190 4.67 -8.45 -6.98
N VAL A 191 5.83 -7.91 -7.35
CA VAL A 191 6.65 -8.41 -8.46
C VAL A 191 7.20 -9.81 -8.19
N ASP A 192 7.18 -10.29 -6.94
CA ASP A 192 7.60 -11.63 -6.52
C ASP A 192 6.88 -12.74 -7.29
N GLY A 193 5.59 -12.52 -7.59
CA GLY A 193 4.79 -13.44 -8.39
C GLY A 193 5.09 -13.39 -9.89
N LEU A 194 5.87 -12.41 -10.34
CA LEU A 194 6.23 -12.22 -11.75
C LEU A 194 7.68 -12.63 -12.05
N ASP A 195 8.46 -13.03 -11.04
CA ASP A 195 9.82 -13.48 -11.27
C ASP A 195 9.80 -14.85 -11.95
N GLY A 196 10.35 -14.93 -13.16
CA GLY A 196 10.40 -16.16 -13.97
C GLY A 196 11.15 -17.33 -13.33
N LYS A 197 11.74 -17.13 -12.14
CA LYS A 197 12.39 -18.20 -11.35
C LYS A 197 11.43 -19.02 -10.49
N SER A 198 10.20 -18.56 -10.26
CA SER A 198 9.29 -19.17 -9.27
C SER A 198 8.14 -20.00 -9.87
N TYR A 199 7.83 -19.86 -11.16
CA TYR A 199 6.71 -20.58 -11.79
C TYR A 199 7.18 -21.79 -12.62
N GLN A 200 6.67 -22.97 -12.24
CA GLN A 200 6.70 -24.24 -13.00
C GLN A 200 8.03 -24.96 -13.26
N GLY A 201 9.10 -24.69 -12.49
CA GLY A 201 10.29 -25.55 -12.52
C GLY A 201 11.11 -25.48 -13.81
N ARG A 202 10.83 -24.54 -14.71
CA ARG A 202 11.71 -24.19 -15.83
C ARG A 202 12.68 -23.11 -15.36
N LYS A 203 13.89 -23.53 -15.03
CA LYS A 203 14.96 -22.63 -14.57
C LYS A 203 15.35 -21.70 -15.74
N GLY A 204 14.91 -20.43 -15.71
CA GLY A 204 15.54 -19.36 -16.48
C GLY A 204 14.75 -18.70 -17.62
N GLU A 205 13.46 -19.00 -17.82
CA GLU A 205 12.63 -18.25 -18.78
C GLU A 205 11.99 -17.03 -18.10
N MET A 206 12.18 -15.83 -18.67
CA MET A 206 11.53 -14.61 -18.16
C MET A 206 10.02 -14.70 -18.40
N LEU A 207 9.22 -14.42 -17.38
CA LEU A 207 7.77 -14.36 -17.51
C LEU A 207 7.38 -13.22 -18.46
N ILE A 208 6.50 -13.51 -19.42
CA ILE A 208 5.97 -12.54 -20.37
C ILE A 208 4.52 -12.23 -20.00
N VAL A 209 4.21 -10.95 -19.84
CA VAL A 209 2.87 -10.45 -19.50
C VAL A 209 2.43 -9.33 -20.42
N LYS A 210 1.13 -9.07 -20.46
CA LYS A 210 0.51 -8.04 -21.31
C LYS A 210 -0.37 -7.13 -20.49
N VAL A 211 -0.25 -5.81 -20.69
CA VAL A 211 -1.14 -4.85 -20.03
C VAL A 211 -2.54 -4.95 -20.63
N LYS A 212 -3.58 -5.15 -19.81
CA LYS A 212 -4.98 -5.21 -20.24
C LYS A 212 -5.84 -4.27 -19.41
N ARG A 213 -6.84 -3.66 -20.04
CA ARG A 213 -7.89 -2.91 -19.34
C ARG A 213 -9.02 -3.85 -18.97
N ILE A 214 -9.50 -3.76 -17.73
CA ILE A 214 -10.69 -4.46 -17.28
C ILE A 214 -11.87 -3.49 -17.44
N ASP A 215 -12.87 -3.89 -18.23
CA ASP A 215 -14.11 -3.12 -18.35
C ASP A 215 -14.90 -3.25 -17.04
N GLY A 216 -15.47 -2.15 -16.53
CA GLY A 216 -16.16 -2.08 -15.23
C GLY A 216 -17.38 -3.00 -15.07
N SER A 217 -17.74 -3.77 -16.11
CA SER A 217 -18.70 -4.87 -16.09
C SER A 217 -18.10 -6.23 -15.66
N SER A 218 -16.77 -6.38 -15.63
CA SER A 218 -16.04 -7.58 -15.16
C SER A 218 -15.51 -7.47 -13.72
N LEU A 219 -15.76 -6.37 -13.01
CA LEU A 219 -15.58 -6.30 -11.55
C LEU A 219 -16.66 -7.09 -10.78
N VAL A 220 -17.62 -7.69 -11.47
CA VAL A 220 -18.40 -8.81 -10.92
C VAL A 220 -17.63 -10.08 -11.19
N VAL A 221 -16.90 -10.53 -10.17
CA VAL A 221 -16.40 -11.89 -10.02
C VAL A 221 -17.44 -12.87 -10.60
N LYS A 222 -17.17 -13.46 -11.79
CA LYS A 222 -17.80 -14.74 -12.16
C LYS A 222 -17.12 -15.84 -11.36
N GLN A 223 -17.26 -15.79 -10.04
CA GLN A 223 -17.29 -17.02 -9.27
C GLN A 223 -18.60 -17.67 -9.71
N LYS A 224 -18.49 -18.80 -10.41
CA LYS A 224 -19.61 -19.71 -10.58
C LYS A 224 -20.28 -19.82 -9.21
N ARG A 225 -21.60 -19.57 -9.14
CA ARG A 225 -22.44 -19.88 -7.98
C ARG A 225 -22.15 -21.33 -7.57
N GLN A 226 -21.24 -21.51 -6.61
CA GLN A 226 -21.19 -22.73 -5.84
C GLN A 226 -22.19 -22.54 -4.69
N LYS A 227 -23.02 -23.57 -4.49
CA LYS A 227 -23.95 -23.63 -3.36
C LYS A 227 -23.20 -23.26 -2.08
N ILE A 228 -23.86 -22.48 -1.24
CA ILE A 228 -23.39 -22.04 0.08
C ILE A 228 -22.78 -23.27 0.79
N PRO A 229 -21.46 -23.31 0.99
CA PRO A 229 -20.83 -24.45 1.64
C PRO A 229 -21.03 -24.33 3.15
N ASN A 230 -21.21 -25.49 3.78
CA ASN A 230 -21.54 -25.59 5.20
C ASN A 230 -20.39 -25.03 6.07
N SER A 231 -20.71 -24.55 7.28
CA SER A 231 -19.86 -23.79 8.21
C SER A 231 -18.46 -24.37 8.47
N LYS A 232 -18.26 -25.68 8.27
CA LYS A 232 -16.96 -26.35 8.43
C LYS A 232 -15.96 -26.09 7.29
N GLU A 233 -16.42 -25.77 6.08
CA GLU A 233 -15.52 -25.49 4.95
C GLU A 233 -15.02 -24.03 4.97
N ILE A 234 -15.78 -23.12 5.60
CA ILE A 234 -15.39 -21.71 5.80
C ILE A 234 -14.17 -21.61 6.73
N LEU A 235 -14.16 -22.35 7.86
CA LEU A 235 -12.98 -22.46 8.73
C LEU A 235 -11.72 -22.97 8.00
N LYS A 236 -11.90 -23.77 6.95
CA LYS A 236 -10.81 -24.34 6.15
C LYS A 236 -10.23 -23.34 5.14
N GLU A 237 -11.00 -22.34 4.72
CA GLU A 237 -10.55 -21.21 3.90
C GLU A 237 -10.03 -20.04 4.78
N PHE A 238 -10.56 -19.84 5.99
CA PHE A 238 -10.02 -18.93 7.01
C PHE A 238 -8.58 -19.27 7.40
N GLY A 239 -8.23 -20.56 7.43
CA GLY A 239 -6.87 -21.05 7.66
C GLY A 239 -5.88 -20.84 6.50
N LYS A 240 -6.32 -20.42 5.30
CA LYS A 240 -5.44 -20.30 4.13
C LYS A 240 -4.88 -18.90 3.89
N LYS A 241 -5.46 -17.86 4.52
CA LYS A 241 -5.09 -16.45 4.27
C LYS A 241 -4.46 -15.71 5.47
N THR A 242 -4.24 -16.36 6.61
CA THR A 242 -3.94 -15.74 7.92
C THR A 242 -2.68 -16.27 8.62
N GLN A 243 -1.58 -16.57 7.91
CA GLN A 243 -0.40 -17.18 8.53
C GLN A 243 0.21 -16.41 9.73
N SER A 244 0.06 -15.08 9.82
CA SER A 244 0.64 -14.24 10.89
C SER A 244 -0.16 -14.23 12.21
N PHE A 245 -1.45 -14.59 12.20
CA PHE A 245 -2.35 -14.56 13.37
C PHE A 245 -2.92 -15.93 13.77
N GLN A 246 -2.40 -17.03 13.20
CA GLN A 246 -2.86 -18.41 13.47
C GLN A 246 -2.37 -18.99 14.79
N GLU A 247 -1.45 -18.34 15.48
CA GLU A 247 -1.01 -18.77 16.80
C GLU A 247 -2.13 -18.56 17.82
N VAL A 248 -2.55 -19.65 18.50
CA VAL A 248 -3.60 -19.63 19.54
C VAL A 248 -3.34 -18.56 20.60
N LYS A 249 -2.06 -18.27 20.92
CA LYS A 249 -1.68 -17.20 21.84
C LYS A 249 -2.08 -15.81 21.35
N LYS A 250 -1.92 -15.54 20.05
CA LYS A 250 -2.29 -14.25 19.44
C LYS A 250 -3.81 -14.08 19.37
N VAL A 251 -4.55 -15.14 19.05
CA VAL A 251 -6.02 -15.09 19.06
C VAL A 251 -6.56 -14.80 20.47
N LYS A 252 -6.05 -15.49 21.49
CA LYS A 252 -6.40 -15.20 22.90
C LYS A 252 -6.10 -13.76 23.28
N ARG A 253 -4.93 -13.25 22.86
CA ARG A 253 -4.56 -11.86 23.12
C ARG A 253 -5.49 -10.85 22.44
N LEU A 254 -5.93 -11.13 21.21
CA LEU A 254 -6.89 -10.26 20.51
C LEU A 254 -8.26 -10.24 21.21
N ILE A 255 -8.70 -11.36 21.78
CA ILE A 255 -9.94 -11.44 22.59
C ILE A 255 -9.80 -10.60 23.88
N GLU A 256 -8.63 -10.65 24.54
CA GLU A 256 -8.38 -9.78 25.70
C GLU A 256 -8.42 -8.29 25.31
N LEU A 257 -7.84 -7.93 24.16
CA LEU A 257 -7.82 -6.56 23.66
C LEU A 257 -9.18 -6.09 23.16
N SER A 258 -10.05 -6.99 22.68
CA SER A 258 -11.39 -6.63 22.22
C SER A 258 -12.30 -6.15 23.34
N ALA A 259 -12.06 -6.59 24.59
CA ALA A 259 -12.80 -6.11 25.76
C ALA A 259 -12.69 -4.60 25.97
N SER A 260 -11.63 -3.97 25.46
CA SER A 260 -11.39 -2.53 25.54
C SER A 260 -11.95 -1.75 24.36
N VAL A 261 -12.60 -2.41 23.41
CA VAL A 261 -13.23 -1.78 22.24
C VAL A 261 -14.71 -1.59 22.55
N CYS A 262 -15.22 -0.37 22.33
CA CYS A 262 -16.59 -0.02 22.66
C CYS A 262 -17.36 0.52 21.47
N GLN A 263 -18.68 0.37 21.49
CA GLN A 263 -19.56 1.06 20.57
C GLN A 263 -19.90 2.44 21.12
N VAL A 264 -19.73 3.48 20.30
CA VAL A 264 -20.12 4.85 20.64
C VAL A 264 -21.57 5.08 20.23
N ARG A 265 -22.39 5.55 21.17
CA ARG A 265 -23.82 5.77 20.97
C ARG A 265 -24.19 7.22 21.29
N ILE A 266 -25.00 7.82 20.41
CA ILE A 266 -25.55 9.17 20.59
C ILE A 266 -27.07 9.03 20.72
N GLU A 267 -27.64 9.52 21.83
CA GLU A 267 -29.08 9.37 22.13
C GLU A 267 -29.55 7.91 21.99
N GLY A 268 -28.72 6.99 22.46
CA GLY A 268 -28.97 5.54 22.39
C GLY A 268 -28.80 4.91 21.00
N ASN A 269 -28.44 5.65 19.95
CA ASN A 269 -28.20 5.12 18.62
C ASN A 269 -26.71 4.88 18.36
N ALA A 270 -26.34 3.72 17.82
CA ALA A 270 -24.95 3.40 17.48
C ALA A 270 -24.46 4.28 16.33
N GLN A 271 -23.35 5.00 16.55
CA GLN A 271 -22.77 5.93 15.56
C GLN A 271 -21.39 5.48 15.07
N GLY A 272 -20.64 4.76 15.89
CA GLY A 272 -19.30 4.32 15.54
C GLY A 272 -18.69 3.41 16.59
N THR A 273 -17.39 3.19 16.45
CA THR A 273 -16.55 2.48 17.40
C THR A 273 -15.64 3.47 18.12
N GLY A 274 -15.26 3.14 19.34
CA GLY A 274 -14.17 3.76 20.07
C GLY A 274 -13.45 2.70 20.86
N PHE A 275 -12.43 3.09 21.61
CA PHE A 275 -11.75 2.18 22.51
C PHE A 275 -11.17 2.92 23.71
N LEU A 276 -11.02 2.19 24.82
CA LEU A 276 -10.38 2.71 26.01
C LEU A 276 -8.89 2.89 25.76
N LEU A 277 -8.47 4.14 25.61
CA LEU A 277 -7.08 4.50 25.38
C LEU A 277 -6.29 4.31 26.67
N PHE A 278 -6.67 5.04 27.73
CA PHE A 278 -6.11 4.90 29.08
C PHE A 278 -7.08 5.40 30.16
N GLU A 279 -7.01 4.84 31.37
CA GLU A 279 -7.87 5.18 32.53
C GLU A 279 -9.37 5.24 32.20
N LYS A 280 -9.93 6.44 32.01
CA LYS A 280 -11.33 6.71 31.66
C LYS A 280 -11.49 7.34 30.28
N LEU A 281 -10.45 7.38 29.48
CA LEU A 281 -10.41 8.12 28.23
C LEU A 281 -10.65 7.21 27.03
N ILE A 282 -11.68 7.54 26.27
CA ILE A 282 -12.10 6.87 25.05
C ILE A 282 -11.56 7.65 23.86
N LEU A 283 -10.90 6.95 22.94
CA LEU A 283 -10.53 7.50 21.65
C LEU A 283 -11.51 7.02 20.57
N THR A 284 -11.96 7.94 19.73
CA THR A 284 -12.76 7.67 18.52
C THR A 284 -12.42 8.70 17.44
N ASN A 285 -13.00 8.59 16.24
CA ASN A 285 -12.87 9.65 15.24
C ASN A 285 -13.75 10.85 15.59
N ALA A 286 -13.29 12.06 15.28
CA ALA A 286 -14.09 13.27 15.49
C ALA A 286 -15.39 13.23 14.70
N HIS A 287 -15.39 12.71 13.47
CA HIS A 287 -16.61 12.65 12.66
C HIS A 287 -17.74 11.80 13.28
N VAL A 288 -17.43 10.90 14.23
CA VAL A 288 -18.43 10.11 14.96
C VAL A 288 -19.29 11.00 15.86
N VAL A 289 -18.71 12.05 16.46
CA VAL A 289 -19.38 12.98 17.38
C VAL A 289 -19.53 14.40 16.83
N HIS A 290 -18.99 14.67 15.64
CA HIS A 290 -18.89 16.03 15.09
C HIS A 290 -20.23 16.77 15.03
N GLN A 291 -21.32 16.09 14.68
CA GLN A 291 -22.64 16.71 14.54
C GLN A 291 -23.19 17.27 15.85
N ILE A 292 -22.66 16.81 16.99
CA ILE A 292 -23.11 17.22 18.33
C ILE A 292 -22.03 18.01 19.08
N TYR A 293 -20.86 18.24 18.49
CA TYR A 293 -19.75 18.95 19.12
C TYR A 293 -19.86 20.46 18.88
N GLU A 294 -19.84 21.26 19.95
CA GLU A 294 -19.87 22.72 19.90
C GLU A 294 -18.47 23.30 20.23
N PRO A 295 -17.72 23.79 19.22
CA PRO A 295 -16.34 24.22 19.40
C PRO A 295 -16.15 25.39 20.38
N ILE A 296 -17.12 26.31 20.46
CA ILE A 296 -16.99 27.50 21.33
C ILE A 296 -17.02 27.11 22.81
N THR A 297 -17.87 26.14 23.15
CA THR A 297 -18.06 25.70 24.54
C THR A 297 -17.24 24.47 24.89
N ASN A 298 -16.57 23.86 23.90
CA ASN A 298 -15.86 22.59 24.00
C ASN A 298 -16.74 21.45 24.56
N LYS A 299 -18.03 21.41 24.16
CA LYS A 299 -19.02 20.49 24.71
C LYS A 299 -19.83 19.74 23.67
N LEU A 300 -20.20 18.52 24.03
CA LEU A 300 -21.19 17.69 23.35
C LEU A 300 -22.60 18.15 23.73
N GLN A 301 -23.42 18.46 22.73
CA GLN A 301 -24.79 18.98 22.87
C GLN A 301 -25.84 17.89 23.11
N GLN A 302 -25.46 16.61 22.97
CA GLN A 302 -26.33 15.45 23.14
C GLN A 302 -25.64 14.41 24.03
N SER A 303 -26.45 13.51 24.61
CA SER A 303 -25.93 12.45 25.47
C SER A 303 -25.14 11.43 24.64
N VAL A 304 -23.93 11.13 25.11
CA VAL A 304 -23.07 10.10 24.53
C VAL A 304 -22.84 9.01 25.57
N THR A 305 -23.01 7.77 25.15
CA THR A 305 -22.70 6.59 25.97
C THR A 305 -21.80 5.64 25.19
N VAL A 306 -21.04 4.82 25.92
CA VAL A 306 -20.26 3.72 25.35
C VAL A 306 -20.66 2.37 25.91
N THR A 307 -20.39 1.31 25.16
CA THR A 307 -20.69 -0.08 25.54
C THR A 307 -19.55 -1.00 25.11
N PHE A 308 -18.91 -1.70 26.05
CA PHE A 308 -17.70 -2.51 25.83
C PHE A 308 -17.97 -4.00 25.51
N ASP A 309 -19.10 -4.54 25.95
CA ASP A 309 -19.37 -5.97 25.88
C ASP A 309 -20.71 -6.22 25.18
N PHE A 310 -20.66 -6.60 23.90
CA PHE A 310 -21.85 -6.81 23.06
C PHE A 310 -22.09 -8.28 22.72
N GLU A 311 -21.27 -9.22 23.24
CA GLU A 311 -21.41 -10.64 22.89
C GLU A 311 -22.72 -11.27 23.39
N ASP A 312 -23.36 -10.67 24.40
CA ASP A 312 -24.66 -11.10 24.93
C ASP A 312 -25.77 -10.07 24.60
N LEU A 313 -26.52 -10.34 23.53
CA LEU A 313 -27.74 -9.61 23.16
C LEU A 313 -28.94 -9.89 24.10
N ASP A 314 -28.72 -10.61 25.20
CA ASP A 314 -29.71 -10.81 26.26
C ASP A 314 -29.48 -9.78 27.39
N GLU A 315 -30.17 -8.65 27.27
CA GLU A 315 -30.60 -7.78 28.39
C GLU A 315 -29.58 -7.48 29.51
N ARG A 316 -28.61 -6.59 29.24
CA ARG A 316 -28.05 -5.53 30.14
C ARG A 316 -26.59 -5.16 29.79
N THR A 317 -26.31 -4.84 28.53
CA THR A 317 -25.02 -4.20 28.23
C THR A 317 -24.98 -2.82 28.90
N GLN A 318 -24.14 -2.65 29.93
CA GLN A 318 -24.06 -1.41 30.70
C GLN A 318 -23.60 -0.26 29.79
N GLN A 319 -24.47 0.73 29.60
CA GLN A 319 -24.11 1.96 28.91
C GLN A 319 -23.43 2.88 29.91
N ILE A 320 -22.16 3.19 29.65
CA ILE A 320 -21.39 4.09 30.49
C ILE A 320 -21.48 5.50 29.88
N PRO A 321 -21.96 6.51 30.63
CA PRO A 321 -22.07 7.87 30.11
C PRO A 321 -20.69 8.48 29.88
N VAL A 322 -20.60 9.33 28.87
CA VAL A 322 -19.43 10.16 28.56
C VAL A 322 -19.68 11.57 29.10
N GLN A 323 -18.63 12.21 29.64
CA GLN A 323 -18.68 13.61 30.05
C GLN A 323 -19.03 14.52 28.87
N SER A 324 -19.72 15.63 29.16
CA SER A 324 -20.10 16.58 28.11
C SER A 324 -18.90 17.35 27.55
N GLU A 325 -17.87 17.59 28.36
CA GLU A 325 -16.64 18.26 27.94
C GLU A 325 -15.74 17.31 27.15
N VAL A 326 -15.17 17.81 26.05
CA VAL A 326 -14.27 17.04 25.19
C VAL A 326 -12.83 17.33 25.59
N VAL A 327 -12.05 16.28 25.87
CA VAL A 327 -10.68 16.43 26.39
C VAL A 327 -9.73 16.94 25.30
N ALA A 328 -9.85 16.40 24.09
CA ALA A 328 -9.11 16.86 22.93
C ALA A 328 -9.89 16.53 21.65
N TYR A 329 -9.77 17.37 20.62
CA TYR A 329 -10.55 17.24 19.40
C TYR A 329 -9.75 17.71 18.19
N GLY A 330 -9.72 16.91 17.12
CA GLY A 330 -9.10 17.26 15.85
C GLY A 330 -9.99 16.86 14.68
N LYS A 331 -10.14 17.75 13.70
CA LYS A 331 -10.86 17.46 12.45
C LYS A 331 -9.98 17.77 11.24
N VAL A 332 -10.09 16.95 10.18
CA VAL A 332 -9.32 17.11 8.93
C VAL A 332 -9.56 18.48 8.29
N ASP A 333 -10.78 19.00 8.35
CA ASP A 333 -11.13 20.31 7.78
C ASP A 333 -10.48 21.49 8.55
N SER A 334 -10.01 21.28 9.78
CA SER A 334 -9.29 22.26 10.59
C SER A 334 -7.77 22.12 10.51
N GLY A 335 -7.26 21.29 9.59
CA GLY A 335 -5.83 21.01 9.44
C GLY A 335 -5.26 20.00 10.46
N CYS A 336 -6.12 19.38 11.27
CA CYS A 336 -5.75 18.39 12.30
C CYS A 336 -6.09 16.96 11.85
N VAL A 337 -5.60 15.94 12.56
CA VAL A 337 -6.03 14.54 12.36
C VAL A 337 -7.46 14.31 12.90
N ASP A 338 -8.23 13.37 12.31
CA ASP A 338 -9.65 13.11 12.67
C ASP A 338 -9.78 12.27 13.95
N PHE A 339 -9.86 12.92 15.11
CA PHE A 339 -9.98 12.25 16.41
C PHE A 339 -10.80 13.06 17.42
N ALA A 340 -11.43 12.37 18.37
CA ALA A 340 -11.99 12.93 19.58
C ALA A 340 -11.58 12.06 20.78
N LEU A 341 -11.02 12.71 21.79
CA LEU A 341 -10.70 12.12 23.09
C LEU A 341 -11.79 12.51 24.07
N LEU A 342 -12.50 11.50 24.58
CA LEU A 342 -13.68 11.65 25.42
C LEU A 342 -13.42 11.03 26.79
N GLU A 343 -13.98 11.57 27.85
CA GLU A 343 -13.83 11.02 29.20
C GLU A 343 -15.13 10.35 29.68
N LEU A 344 -15.03 9.18 30.31
CA LEU A 344 -16.17 8.51 30.93
C LEU A 344 -16.62 9.22 32.21
N SER A 345 -17.92 9.42 32.34
CA SER A 345 -18.59 9.74 33.59
C SER A 345 -18.88 8.44 34.36
N SER A 346 -17.85 7.68 34.70
CA SER A 346 -18.03 6.41 35.40
C SER A 346 -18.02 6.59 36.92
N ASP A 347 -19.00 5.96 37.57
CA ASP A 347 -19.05 5.75 39.02
C ASP A 347 -17.80 4.94 39.46
N PRO A 348 -17.15 5.24 40.61
CA PRO A 348 -16.03 4.45 41.14
C PRO A 348 -16.22 2.93 41.15
N ASP A 349 -17.45 2.43 41.19
CA ASP A 349 -17.75 0.99 41.24
C ASP A 349 -17.75 0.28 39.86
N ILE A 350 -17.61 1.02 38.75
CA ILE A 350 -17.57 0.43 37.40
C ILE A 350 -16.15 -0.09 37.10
N THR A 351 -16.03 -1.41 36.92
CA THR A 351 -14.78 -2.04 36.49
C THR A 351 -14.58 -1.85 34.99
N LEU A 352 -13.56 -1.08 34.61
CA LEU A 352 -13.19 -0.85 33.21
C LEU A 352 -12.20 -1.93 32.72
N PRO A 353 -12.22 -2.25 31.41
CA PRO A 353 -11.23 -3.14 30.79
C PRO A 353 -9.83 -2.52 30.81
N SER A 354 -8.81 -3.30 30.46
CA SER A 354 -7.43 -2.79 30.40
C SER A 354 -7.25 -1.72 29.32
N SER A 355 -6.38 -0.74 29.55
CA SER A 355 -6.03 0.28 28.56
C SER A 355 -5.36 -0.34 27.33
N LEU A 356 -5.71 0.14 26.13
CA LEU A 356 -5.02 -0.30 24.91
C LEU A 356 -3.69 0.43 24.68
N LEU A 357 -3.49 1.60 25.29
CA LEU A 357 -2.25 2.38 25.15
C LEU A 357 -1.01 1.62 25.63
N ASP A 358 -1.16 0.72 26.61
CA ASP A 358 -0.07 -0.14 27.13
C ASP A 358 0.52 -1.07 26.05
N SER A 359 -0.26 -1.34 25.00
CA SER A 359 0.14 -2.15 23.85
C SER A 359 0.66 -1.32 22.67
N PHE A 360 0.85 -0.01 22.82
CA PHE A 360 1.21 0.89 21.73
C PHE A 360 2.54 0.51 21.07
N SER A 361 2.58 0.63 19.75
CA SER A 361 3.79 0.47 18.94
C SER A 361 3.70 1.34 17.68
N PHE A 362 4.84 1.63 17.07
CA PHE A 362 4.87 2.35 15.79
C PHE A 362 4.46 1.44 14.63
N PRO A 363 3.78 1.96 13.60
CA PRO A 363 3.52 1.19 12.39
C PRO A 363 4.81 0.68 11.75
N SER A 364 4.82 -0.60 11.37
CA SER A 364 5.87 -1.23 10.58
C SER A 364 5.48 -1.29 9.09
N LEU A 365 6.48 -1.20 8.19
CA LEU A 365 6.28 -1.34 6.74
C LEU A 365 5.90 -2.77 6.32
N GLU A 366 6.21 -3.76 7.15
CA GLU A 366 5.93 -5.19 6.95
C GLU A 366 4.99 -5.71 8.06
N GLY A 367 4.25 -6.78 7.75
CA GLY A 367 3.35 -7.46 8.70
C GLY A 367 1.86 -7.19 8.50
N GLY A 368 1.02 -8.12 8.96
CA GLY A 368 -0.44 -7.99 8.92
C GLY A 368 -0.96 -6.93 9.91
N ILE A 369 -2.21 -6.51 9.71
CA ILE A 369 -2.98 -5.77 10.74
C ILE A 369 -4.22 -6.55 11.14
N CYS A 370 -4.72 -6.26 12.33
CA CYS A 370 -6.02 -6.69 12.77
C CYS A 370 -6.81 -5.47 13.22
N ILE A 371 -8.07 -5.36 12.82
CA ILE A 371 -8.96 -4.27 13.21
C ILE A 371 -10.09 -4.90 14.00
N ILE A 372 -10.37 -4.34 15.18
CA ILE A 372 -11.42 -4.84 16.07
C ILE A 372 -12.46 -3.74 16.17
N GLY A 373 -13.70 -4.01 15.76
CA GLY A 373 -14.67 -2.94 15.59
C GLY A 373 -16.11 -3.40 15.37
N HIS A 374 -17.04 -2.46 15.57
CA HIS A 374 -18.47 -2.74 15.51
C HIS A 374 -19.03 -2.56 14.09
N ARG A 375 -19.99 -3.42 13.71
CA ARG A 375 -20.82 -3.21 12.51
C ARG A 375 -22.05 -2.39 12.87
N GLY A 376 -22.40 -1.42 12.04
CA GLY A 376 -23.68 -0.71 12.08
C GLY A 376 -24.81 -1.57 11.52
N ARG A 377 -26.02 -1.41 12.05
CA ARG A 377 -27.20 -2.21 11.67
C ARG A 377 -27.66 -1.91 10.24
N GLU A 378 -27.55 -2.89 9.32
CA GLU A 378 -28.52 -3.02 8.20
C GLU A 378 -29.71 -3.87 8.68
N LYS A 379 -30.95 -3.44 8.36
CA LYS A 379 -32.21 -4.07 8.80
C LYS A 379 -32.48 -5.52 8.31
N HIS A 380 -31.52 -6.21 7.67
CA HIS A 380 -31.78 -7.47 6.99
C HIS A 380 -30.72 -8.57 7.11
N VAL A 381 -29.98 -8.64 8.21
CA VAL A 381 -29.24 -9.87 8.54
C VAL A 381 -29.36 -10.15 10.04
N ARG A 382 -30.21 -11.12 10.38
CA ARG A 382 -30.06 -11.91 11.61
C ARG A 382 -29.21 -13.11 11.22
N GLU A 383 -28.21 -13.39 12.06
CA GLU A 383 -27.31 -14.57 12.12
C GLU A 383 -25.82 -14.22 11.96
N ASN A 384 -25.12 -14.37 13.09
CA ASN A 384 -23.66 -14.40 13.35
C ASN A 384 -22.87 -13.11 13.06
N GLU A 385 -22.77 -12.31 14.11
CA GLU A 385 -22.09 -11.02 14.23
C GLU A 385 -20.57 -11.25 14.41
N GLU A 386 -19.76 -10.95 13.39
CA GLU A 386 -18.30 -11.05 13.49
C GLU A 386 -17.67 -9.67 13.79
N PHE A 387 -16.93 -9.60 14.90
CA PHE A 387 -16.30 -8.41 15.53
C PHE A 387 -14.83 -8.18 15.15
N LEU A 388 -14.21 -9.17 14.49
CA LEU A 388 -12.77 -9.24 14.27
C LEU A 388 -12.43 -9.23 12.78
N TYR A 389 -11.62 -8.27 12.35
CA TYR A 389 -11.18 -8.15 10.96
C TYR A 389 -9.66 -8.32 10.88
N VAL A 390 -9.21 -9.52 10.55
CA VAL A 390 -7.78 -9.79 10.32
C VAL A 390 -7.42 -9.52 8.87
N ILE A 391 -6.52 -8.56 8.63
CA ILE A 391 -6.14 -8.07 7.32
C ILE A 391 -4.64 -8.31 7.10
N ASN A 392 -4.29 -9.16 6.14
CA ASN A 392 -2.90 -9.52 5.92
C ASN A 392 -2.13 -8.58 4.97
N ASN A 393 -2.79 -7.58 4.37
CA ASN A 393 -2.15 -6.66 3.42
C ASN A 393 -2.26 -5.21 3.89
N ARG A 394 -1.13 -4.63 4.32
CA ARG A 394 -0.95 -3.17 4.45
C ARG A 394 -0.61 -2.56 3.11
N TYR A 395 -1.17 -1.40 2.84
CA TYR A 395 -0.77 -0.48 1.78
C TYR A 395 -0.20 0.79 2.42
N PHE A 396 1.11 0.99 2.28
CA PHE A 396 1.73 2.31 2.34
C PHE A 396 1.87 2.80 0.90
N GLU A 397 1.07 3.80 0.49
CA GLU A 397 1.43 4.64 -0.67
C GLU A 397 2.00 5.96 -0.13
N GLU A 398 3.26 6.26 -0.48
CA GLU A 398 3.75 7.64 -0.47
C GLU A 398 2.91 8.48 -1.45
N LYS A 399 2.29 9.54 -0.91
CA LYS A 399 1.61 10.65 -1.61
C LYS A 399 0.48 10.26 -2.56
N TRP A 400 -0.70 10.04 -1.97
CA TRP A 400 -1.94 10.45 -2.63
C TRP A 400 -2.19 11.94 -2.31
N ASP A 401 -1.80 12.82 -3.23
CA ASP A 401 -2.01 14.27 -3.15
C ASP A 401 -3.51 14.57 -3.38
N ILE A 402 -4.35 14.29 -2.39
CA ILE A 402 -5.63 14.97 -2.20
C ILE A 402 -5.29 16.15 -1.30
N GLY A 403 -5.65 17.37 -1.71
CA GLY A 403 -5.28 18.65 -1.08
C GLY A 403 -5.75 18.89 0.35
N THR A 404 -5.49 17.96 1.26
CA THR A 404 -5.45 18.16 2.70
C THR A 404 -3.99 18.39 3.04
N HIS A 405 -3.58 19.66 3.14
CA HIS A 405 -2.27 20.05 3.65
C HIS A 405 -2.18 19.64 5.14
N LEU A 406 -1.85 18.38 5.42
CA LEU A 406 -1.34 18.00 6.73
C LEU A 406 0.11 18.52 6.81
N PRO A 407 0.46 19.39 7.79
CA PRO A 407 1.77 20.01 7.84
C PRO A 407 2.93 19.06 8.22
N ARG A 408 2.69 17.79 8.53
CA ARG A 408 3.72 16.84 8.98
C ARG A 408 3.43 15.42 8.50
N ASP A 409 4.50 14.69 8.18
CA ASP A 409 4.59 13.34 7.60
C ASP A 409 3.79 12.23 8.32
N THR A 410 2.46 12.31 8.35
CA THR A 410 1.60 11.22 8.84
C THR A 410 1.08 10.39 7.66
N GLU A 411 1.88 9.39 7.29
CA GLU A 411 1.52 8.37 6.31
C GLU A 411 0.29 7.58 6.80
N LYS A 412 -0.87 7.83 6.20
CA LYS A 412 -2.09 7.05 6.44
C LYS A 412 -1.82 5.57 6.13
N ILE A 413 -2.27 4.67 7.00
CA ILE A 413 -2.19 3.23 6.75
C ILE A 413 -3.42 2.85 5.94
N THR A 414 -3.24 2.39 4.71
CA THR A 414 -4.37 1.98 3.86
C THR A 414 -4.44 0.46 3.73
N TYR A 415 -5.62 -0.08 3.47
CA TYR A 415 -5.85 -1.52 3.30
C TYR A 415 -7.11 -1.77 2.45
N ASP A 416 -7.14 -2.93 1.80
CA ASP A 416 -8.25 -3.39 0.95
C ASP A 416 -9.25 -4.17 1.79
N THR A 417 -10.24 -3.45 2.32
CA THR A 417 -11.40 -4.02 3.01
C THR A 417 -12.68 -3.27 2.66
N CYS A 418 -13.81 -3.94 2.89
CA CYS A 418 -15.13 -3.34 2.87
C CYS A 418 -15.69 -3.35 4.29
N PHE A 419 -15.40 -2.34 5.10
CA PHE A 419 -16.13 -2.11 6.33
C PHE A 419 -17.56 -1.65 6.03
N PHE A 420 -18.48 -2.12 6.86
CA PHE A 420 -19.82 -1.56 6.92
C PHE A 420 -19.80 -0.27 7.77
N HIS A 421 -20.80 0.60 7.61
CA HIS A 421 -20.93 1.79 8.47
C HIS A 421 -20.83 1.37 9.94
N GLY A 422 -20.09 2.09 10.78
CA GLY A 422 -19.93 1.80 12.22
C GLY A 422 -18.52 1.39 12.67
N ALA A 423 -17.64 1.02 11.73
CA ALA A 423 -16.25 0.67 12.05
C ALA A 423 -15.35 1.90 12.34
N SER A 424 -15.76 3.11 11.98
CA SER A 424 -15.02 4.35 12.29
C SER A 424 -14.66 4.42 13.77
N GLY A 425 -13.39 4.70 14.07
CA GLY A 425 -12.85 4.77 15.42
C GLY A 425 -12.36 3.43 15.97
N SER A 426 -12.34 2.37 15.17
CA SER A 426 -11.82 1.06 15.57
C SER A 426 -10.29 1.08 15.76
N PRO A 427 -9.75 0.45 16.81
CA PRO A 427 -8.31 0.26 16.94
C PRO A 427 -7.77 -0.71 15.89
N VAL A 428 -6.55 -0.42 15.45
CA VAL A 428 -5.77 -1.21 14.49
C VAL A 428 -4.54 -1.76 15.20
N PHE A 429 -4.39 -3.08 15.19
CA PHE A 429 -3.29 -3.82 15.79
C PHE A 429 -2.35 -4.38 14.73
N ASN A 430 -1.07 -4.54 15.05
CA ASN A 430 -0.11 -5.28 14.21
C ASN A 430 -0.17 -6.79 14.47
N GLU A 431 0.64 -7.57 13.74
CA GLU A 431 0.78 -9.03 13.90
C GLU A 431 1.29 -9.51 15.27
N TYR A 432 1.77 -8.58 16.10
CA TYR A 432 2.20 -8.81 17.48
C TYR A 432 1.13 -8.38 18.50
N CYS A 433 -0.09 -8.08 18.04
CA CYS A 433 -1.20 -7.58 18.86
C CYS A 433 -0.90 -6.26 19.58
N GLN A 434 -0.08 -5.41 18.96
CA GLN A 434 0.24 -4.07 19.46
C GLN A 434 -0.63 -3.03 18.74
N LEU A 435 -1.18 -2.07 19.48
CA LEU A 435 -1.98 -0.97 18.93
C LEU A 435 -1.09 -0.01 18.13
N ILE A 436 -1.41 0.22 16.86
CA ILE A 436 -0.60 1.04 15.95
C ILE A 436 -1.36 2.23 15.35
N ALA A 437 -2.69 2.16 15.23
CA ALA A 437 -3.50 3.15 14.52
C ALA A 437 -4.99 3.06 14.87
N MET A 438 -5.78 4.01 14.33
CA MET A 438 -7.23 4.04 14.42
C MET A 438 -7.86 4.09 13.02
N HIS A 439 -8.72 3.13 12.69
CA HIS A 439 -9.48 3.11 11.44
C HIS A 439 -10.35 4.36 11.35
N THR A 440 -10.32 5.04 10.22
CA THR A 440 -10.96 6.35 10.03
C THR A 440 -12.05 6.32 8.98
N ALA A 441 -11.73 5.96 7.73
CA ALA A 441 -12.73 5.98 6.68
C ALA A 441 -12.39 5.06 5.50
N GLY A 442 -13.38 4.91 4.61
CA GLY A 442 -13.23 4.26 3.31
C GLY A 442 -13.45 5.22 2.15
N TYR A 443 -12.68 5.02 1.08
CA TYR A 443 -12.89 5.65 -0.21
C TYR A 443 -14.14 5.04 -0.85
N SER A 444 -15.25 5.74 -0.67
CA SER A 444 -16.56 5.33 -1.15
C SER A 444 -16.78 5.64 -2.64
N TYR A 445 -17.47 4.74 -3.35
CA TYR A 445 -18.04 4.95 -4.68
C TYR A 445 -19.53 4.56 -4.68
N GLN A 446 -20.28 5.16 -5.59
CA GLN A 446 -21.69 4.84 -5.82
C GLN A 446 -21.80 3.54 -6.64
N GLY A 447 -22.27 2.47 -6.00
CA GLY A 447 -22.57 1.19 -6.66
C GLY A 447 -23.88 1.24 -7.45
N LYS A 448 -24.13 0.22 -8.29
CA LYS A 448 -25.44 0.08 -8.97
C LYS A 448 -26.56 -0.06 -7.93
N ARG A 449 -27.65 0.70 -8.10
CA ARG A 449 -28.82 0.81 -7.19
C ARG A 449 -28.64 1.75 -5.99
N GLY A 450 -27.68 2.68 -6.02
CA GLY A 450 -27.59 3.77 -5.03
C GLY A 450 -27.07 3.35 -3.65
N LYS A 451 -26.45 2.16 -3.54
CA LYS A 451 -25.70 1.76 -2.34
C LYS A 451 -24.25 2.23 -2.46
N THR A 452 -23.79 2.98 -1.47
CA THR A 452 -22.39 3.38 -1.31
C THR A 452 -21.53 2.18 -0.94
N GLN A 453 -20.43 1.94 -1.65
CA GLN A 453 -19.47 0.86 -1.39
C GLN A 453 -18.07 1.47 -1.21
N SER A 454 -17.22 0.95 -0.34
CA SER A 454 -15.82 1.40 -0.17
C SER A 454 -14.84 0.41 -0.79
N VAL A 455 -13.80 0.87 -1.50
CA VAL A 455 -12.77 0.00 -2.14
C VAL A 455 -11.46 -0.01 -1.38
N ILE A 456 -11.10 1.12 -0.78
CA ILE A 456 -9.83 1.28 -0.06
C ILE A 456 -10.16 1.98 1.23
N GLU A 457 -9.70 1.43 2.34
CA GLU A 457 -9.92 1.99 3.66
C GLU A 457 -8.61 2.45 4.27
N TYR A 458 -8.68 3.39 5.21
CA TYR A 458 -7.51 3.95 5.82
C TYR A 458 -7.67 4.17 7.33
N ALA A 459 -6.53 4.08 8.01
CA ALA A 459 -6.35 4.39 9.41
C ALA A 459 -5.30 5.48 9.58
N ILE A 460 -5.48 6.29 10.62
CA ILE A 460 -4.52 7.30 11.02
C ILE A 460 -3.58 6.68 12.07
N PRO A 461 -2.25 6.75 11.90
CA PRO A 461 -1.29 6.28 12.90
C PRO A 461 -1.56 6.89 14.27
N LEU A 462 -1.56 6.05 15.31
CA LEU A 462 -1.88 6.51 16.66
C LEU A 462 -0.83 7.51 17.17
N SER A 463 0.42 7.40 16.72
CA SER A 463 1.48 8.36 17.04
C SER A 463 1.13 9.80 16.68
N GLY A 464 0.54 10.03 15.49
CA GLY A 464 0.13 11.38 15.08
C GLY A 464 -1.06 11.89 15.87
N ILE A 465 -1.99 11.01 16.25
CA ILE A 465 -3.13 11.36 17.11
C ILE A 465 -2.63 11.74 18.52
N LEU A 466 -1.72 10.95 19.09
CA LEU A 466 -1.15 11.22 20.41
C LEU A 466 -0.35 12.52 20.44
N GLU A 467 0.41 12.84 19.39
CA GLU A 467 1.12 14.13 19.28
C GLU A 467 0.13 15.31 19.36
N GLU A 468 -0.96 15.27 18.59
CA GLU A 468 -1.99 16.32 18.61
C GLU A 468 -2.71 16.42 19.96
N ILE A 469 -3.02 15.29 20.60
CA ILE A 469 -3.60 15.27 21.96
C ILE A 469 -2.64 15.95 22.94
N ILE A 470 -1.35 15.59 22.93
CA ILE A 470 -0.35 16.15 23.84
C ILE A 470 -0.23 17.66 23.63
N ILE A 471 -0.18 18.12 22.38
CA ILE A 471 -0.12 19.56 22.05
C ILE A 471 -1.32 20.30 22.66
N GLN A 472 -2.54 19.79 22.46
CA GLN A 472 -3.75 20.43 22.98
C GLN A 472 -3.80 20.46 24.51
N VAL A 473 -3.45 19.35 25.16
CA VAL A 473 -3.45 19.24 26.63
C VAL A 473 -2.40 20.16 27.24
N VAL A 474 -1.18 20.22 26.68
CA VAL A 474 -0.13 21.12 27.18
C VAL A 474 -0.54 22.58 27.03
N GLN A 475 -1.09 22.97 25.87
CA GLN A 475 -1.57 24.33 25.64
C GLN A 475 -2.70 24.72 26.60
N ALA A 476 -3.62 23.80 26.90
CA ALA A 476 -4.67 24.04 27.89
C ALA A 476 -4.06 24.31 29.28
N VAL A 477 -3.13 23.48 29.74
CA VAL A 477 -2.47 23.65 31.06
C VAL A 477 -1.70 24.97 31.15
N GLU A 478 -1.02 25.39 30.09
CA GLU A 478 -0.31 26.67 30.05
C GLU A 478 -1.27 27.86 30.13
N MET A 479 -2.43 27.80 29.49
CA MET A 479 -3.46 28.86 29.59
C MET A 479 -4.12 28.96 30.97
N PHE A 480 -4.15 27.88 31.75
CA PHE A 480 -4.66 27.88 33.13
C PHE A 480 -3.59 28.22 34.18
N SER A 481 -2.32 28.31 33.78
CA SER A 481 -1.18 28.62 34.66
C SER A 481 -0.76 30.11 34.63
N VAL A 482 -1.48 30.93 33.85
CA VAL A 482 -1.37 32.39 33.75
C VAL A 482 -2.65 33.00 34.28
#